data_AF-A0A235IMW5-F1
#
_entry.id   AF-A0A235IMW5-F1
#
_cell.length_a   1.000
_cell.length_b   1.000
_cell.length_c   1.000
_cell.angle_alpha   90.00
_cell.angle_beta   90.00
_cell.angle_gamma   90.00
#
_symmetry.space_group_name_H-M   'P 1'
#
loop_
_entity.id
_entity.type
_entity.pdbx_description
1 polymer ?
#
loop_
_entity_poly.entity_id
_entity_poly.type
_entity_poly.pdbx_seq_one_letter_code
_entity_poly.pdbx_strand_id
1 'polypeptide(L)'
;MTQALQRKLITFSEFVARYPDNTGKRYELHDGVVIEISQPTGDHEEITGFLATKLPVEYDRLKLPYFIPKTALVKPPENESGYSPDILIINRSNLVNEPLWKKESTVTLGASIPLVIEVVSTNWRTDYYTKRGMYEEIGIQEYWIVDYLALAGKSFIGNTKQPTISIYSLVESEYQISQFRGSDRILSPTFPEFNFTAQQIFNAGNI
;
A
#
# COMPACT_ATOMS: atom_id res chain seq x y z
N MET A 1 -19.12 2.77 34.21
CA MET A 1 -19.37 1.63 33.31
C MET A 1 -19.58 2.19 31.91
N THR A 2 -18.55 2.14 31.08
CA THR A 2 -18.61 2.63 29.70
C THR A 2 -19.21 1.54 28.84
N GLN A 3 -20.42 1.76 28.35
CA GLN A 3 -21.10 0.84 27.45
C GLN A 3 -20.31 0.82 26.14
N ALA A 4 -19.57 -0.27 25.90
CA ALA A 4 -18.90 -0.46 24.63
C ALA A 4 -19.97 -0.54 23.53
N LEU A 5 -19.96 0.42 22.60
CA LEU A 5 -20.71 0.30 21.35
C LEU A 5 -20.26 -0.99 20.68
N GLN A 6 -21.13 -1.99 20.66
CA GLN A 6 -20.89 -3.29 20.04
C GLN A 6 -20.79 -3.05 18.53
N ARG A 7 -19.57 -2.79 18.03
CA ARG A 7 -19.29 -2.62 16.60
C ARG A 7 -19.55 -3.98 15.97
N LYS A 8 -20.59 -4.10 15.13
CA LYS A 8 -20.90 -5.35 14.45
C LYS A 8 -19.74 -5.68 13.51
N LEU A 9 -18.93 -6.66 13.89
CA LEU A 9 -17.88 -7.20 13.04
C LEU A 9 -18.54 -7.96 11.88
N ILE A 10 -17.97 -7.84 10.69
CA ILE A 10 -18.40 -8.57 9.49
C ILE A 10 -17.23 -9.38 8.93
N THR A 11 -17.53 -10.46 8.24
CA THR A 11 -16.54 -11.23 7.49
C THR A 11 -16.10 -10.49 6.22
N PHE A 12 -14.95 -10.85 5.68
CA PHE A 12 -14.46 -10.35 4.40
C PHE A 12 -15.46 -10.62 3.27
N SER A 13 -16.07 -11.81 3.25
CA SER A 13 -17.07 -12.15 2.24
C SER A 13 -18.32 -11.27 2.33
N GLU A 14 -18.79 -10.95 3.54
CA GLU A 14 -19.88 -9.99 3.74
C GLU A 14 -19.49 -8.57 3.30
N PHE A 15 -18.23 -8.18 3.51
CA PHE A 15 -17.72 -6.89 3.07
C PHE A 15 -17.70 -6.76 1.55
N VAL A 16 -17.09 -7.71 0.84
CA VAL A 16 -17.04 -7.67 -0.64
C VAL A 16 -18.42 -7.78 -1.27
N ALA A 17 -19.36 -8.49 -0.64
CA ALA A 17 -20.74 -8.57 -1.12
C ALA A 17 -21.52 -7.24 -0.96
N ARG A 18 -21.07 -6.36 -0.06
CA ARG A 18 -21.80 -5.14 0.33
C ARG A 18 -21.12 -3.84 -0.12
N TYR A 19 -19.81 -3.84 -0.27
CA TYR A 19 -19.00 -2.66 -0.55
C TYR A 19 -18.24 -2.78 -1.89
N PRO A 20 -18.00 -1.66 -2.61
CA PRO A 20 -18.49 -0.32 -2.30
C PRO A 20 -20.02 -0.25 -2.41
N ASP A 21 -20.63 0.56 -1.55
CA ASP A 21 -22.07 0.82 -1.61
C ASP A 21 -22.37 1.95 -2.62
N ASN A 22 -23.65 2.27 -2.81
CA ASN A 22 -24.10 3.28 -3.78
C ASN A 22 -23.77 4.73 -3.37
N THR A 23 -22.92 4.94 -2.35
CA THR A 23 -22.54 6.29 -1.88
C THR A 23 -21.35 6.86 -2.67
N GLY A 24 -20.66 6.05 -3.48
CA GLY A 24 -19.47 6.45 -4.21
C GLY A 24 -18.21 6.57 -3.33
N LYS A 25 -18.28 6.14 -2.07
CA LYS A 25 -17.15 6.12 -1.14
C LYS A 25 -16.31 4.86 -1.30
N ARG A 26 -15.05 4.94 -0.85
CA ARG A 26 -14.13 3.81 -0.80
C ARG A 26 -14.04 3.28 0.63
N TYR A 27 -13.79 1.99 0.77
CA TYR A 27 -13.77 1.32 2.07
C TYR A 27 -12.64 0.31 2.15
N GLU A 28 -12.13 0.10 3.36
CA GLU A 28 -11.29 -1.04 3.73
C GLU A 28 -11.98 -1.81 4.86
N LEU A 29 -11.59 -3.07 5.02
CA LEU A 29 -11.97 -3.89 6.16
C LEU A 29 -10.75 -4.07 7.07
N HIS A 30 -10.88 -3.70 8.34
CA HIS A 30 -9.82 -3.80 9.34
C HIS A 30 -10.29 -4.76 10.43
N ASP A 31 -9.89 -6.02 10.33
CA ASP A 31 -10.29 -7.09 11.25
C ASP A 31 -11.81 -7.11 11.53
N GLY A 32 -12.58 -7.14 10.44
CA GLY A 32 -14.04 -7.14 10.47
C GLY A 32 -14.69 -5.78 10.75
N VAL A 33 -13.91 -4.71 10.94
CA VAL A 33 -14.40 -3.33 11.06
C VAL A 33 -14.33 -2.60 9.72
N VAL A 34 -15.49 -2.18 9.20
CA VAL A 34 -15.53 -1.35 7.99
C VAL A 34 -15.00 0.05 8.28
N ILE A 35 -14.01 0.48 7.51
CA ILE A 35 -13.40 1.80 7.56
C ILE A 35 -13.65 2.50 6.23
N GLU A 36 -14.26 3.69 6.29
CA GLU A 36 -14.39 4.57 5.14
C GLU A 36 -13.04 5.26 4.87
N ILE A 37 -12.55 5.17 3.63
CA ILE A 37 -11.35 5.89 3.19
C ILE A 37 -11.75 7.31 2.81
N SER A 38 -11.11 8.30 3.44
CA SER A 38 -11.35 9.70 3.12
C SER A 38 -10.91 10.04 1.69
N GLN A 39 -11.51 11.07 1.10
CA GLN A 39 -11.05 11.61 -0.17
C GLN A 39 -9.61 12.13 -0.01
N PRO A 40 -8.65 11.67 -0.85
CA PRO A 40 -7.27 12.14 -0.80
C PRO A 40 -7.16 13.61 -1.21
N THR A 41 -6.10 14.26 -0.76
CA THR A 41 -5.75 15.63 -1.17
C THR A 41 -5.15 15.64 -2.59
N GLY A 42 -5.08 16.82 -3.22
CA GLY A 42 -4.44 16.97 -4.53
C GLY A 42 -3.00 16.46 -4.55
N ASP A 43 -2.18 16.89 -3.58
CA ASP A 43 -0.78 16.49 -3.48
C ASP A 43 -0.61 14.95 -3.36
N HIS A 44 -1.52 14.28 -2.64
CA HIS A 44 -1.52 12.83 -2.50
C HIS A 44 -1.83 12.15 -3.84
N GLU A 45 -2.85 12.63 -4.55
CA GLU A 45 -3.21 12.14 -5.89
C GLU A 45 -2.09 12.39 -6.91
N GLU A 46 -1.40 13.53 -6.86
CA GLU A 46 -0.32 13.86 -7.78
C GLU A 46 0.93 12.99 -7.55
N ILE A 47 1.31 12.75 -6.30
CA ILE A 47 2.39 11.82 -5.95
C ILE A 47 2.03 10.39 -6.38
N THR A 48 0.81 9.95 -6.07
CA THR A 48 0.30 8.63 -6.46
C THR A 48 0.29 8.49 -7.99
N GLY A 49 -0.22 9.47 -8.71
CA GLY A 49 -0.28 9.50 -10.17
C GLY A 49 1.10 9.51 -10.82
N PHE A 50 2.07 10.24 -10.25
CA PHE A 50 3.45 10.22 -10.70
C PHE A 50 4.04 8.80 -10.61
N LEU A 51 3.94 8.16 -9.45
CA LEU A 51 4.44 6.80 -9.25
C LEU A 51 3.71 5.79 -10.14
N ALA A 52 2.37 5.90 -10.25
CA ALA A 52 1.55 5.09 -11.14
C ALA A 52 1.84 5.34 -12.64
N THR A 53 2.55 6.41 -12.99
CA THR A 53 3.04 6.66 -14.35
C THR A 53 4.44 6.10 -14.55
N LYS A 54 5.32 6.18 -13.56
CA LYS A 54 6.74 5.76 -13.69
C LYS A 54 6.95 4.27 -13.50
N LEU A 55 6.26 3.64 -12.54
CA LEU A 55 6.42 2.21 -12.26
C LEU A 55 6.00 1.31 -13.43
N PRO A 56 4.92 1.62 -14.18
CA PRO A 56 4.58 0.86 -15.38
C PRO A 56 5.63 0.88 -16.48
N VAL A 57 6.35 1.99 -16.64
CA VAL A 57 7.45 2.08 -17.60
C VAL A 57 8.54 1.07 -17.26
N GLU A 58 8.83 0.87 -15.97
CA GLU A 58 9.84 -0.10 -15.54
C GLU A 58 9.42 -1.55 -15.79
N TYR A 59 8.22 -1.95 -15.35
CA TYR A 59 7.81 -3.34 -15.56
C TYR A 59 7.56 -3.67 -17.04
N ASP A 60 7.13 -2.69 -17.87
CA ASP A 60 6.97 -2.87 -19.31
C ASP A 60 8.33 -3.05 -20.00
N ARG A 61 9.29 -2.18 -19.69
CA ARG A 61 10.67 -2.26 -20.20
C ARG A 61 11.35 -3.57 -19.81
N LEU A 62 11.15 -4.03 -18.58
CA LEU A 62 11.66 -5.32 -18.08
C LEU A 62 10.86 -6.53 -18.58
N LYS A 63 9.76 -6.30 -19.33
CA LYS A 63 8.83 -7.34 -19.82
C LYS A 63 8.29 -8.22 -18.70
N LEU A 64 8.13 -7.66 -17.51
CA LEU A 64 7.54 -8.34 -16.37
C LEU A 64 6.02 -8.42 -16.61
N PRO A 65 5.38 -9.55 -16.29
CA PRO A 65 3.94 -9.74 -16.50
C PRO A 65 3.13 -9.02 -15.41
N TYR A 66 3.49 -7.78 -15.11
CA TYR A 66 2.93 -7.02 -14.01
C TYR A 66 1.86 -6.05 -14.51
N PHE A 67 0.94 -5.66 -13.64
CA PHE A 67 -0.03 -4.61 -13.91
C PHE A 67 -0.51 -3.98 -12.60
N ILE A 68 -1.12 -2.80 -12.70
CA ILE A 68 -1.76 -2.10 -11.59
C ILE A 68 -3.28 -2.27 -11.72
N PRO A 69 -3.97 -3.00 -10.82
CA PRO A 69 -5.42 -3.02 -10.77
C PRO A 69 -5.97 -1.71 -10.22
N LYS A 70 -7.20 -1.35 -10.62
CA LYS A 70 -7.85 -0.12 -10.15
C LYS A 70 -8.37 -0.21 -8.70
N THR A 71 -8.91 -1.36 -8.31
CA THR A 71 -9.71 -1.52 -7.08
C THR A 71 -9.50 -2.89 -6.42
N ALA A 72 -8.35 -3.53 -6.65
CA ALA A 72 -8.09 -4.83 -6.06
C ALA A 72 -7.81 -4.70 -4.56
N LEU A 73 -8.15 -5.75 -3.81
CA LEU A 73 -7.89 -5.81 -2.37
C LEU A 73 -6.71 -6.73 -2.08
N VAL A 74 -5.96 -6.37 -1.03
CA VAL A 74 -4.98 -7.25 -0.39
C VAL A 74 -5.62 -7.79 0.89
N LYS A 75 -5.84 -9.11 0.93
CA LYS A 75 -6.42 -9.79 2.09
C LYS A 75 -5.36 -10.64 2.80
N PRO A 76 -5.02 -10.35 4.06
CA PRO A 76 -4.25 -11.26 4.88
C PRO A 76 -4.99 -12.62 5.03
N PRO A 77 -4.28 -13.76 4.96
CA PRO A 77 -4.91 -15.07 5.06
C PRO A 77 -5.53 -15.32 6.44
N GLU A 78 -4.90 -14.83 7.51
CA GLU A 78 -5.20 -15.17 8.91
C GLU A 78 -6.29 -14.30 9.57
N ASN A 79 -6.82 -13.28 8.90
CA ASN A 79 -7.87 -12.43 9.48
C ASN A 79 -8.90 -11.94 8.43
N GLU A 80 -9.87 -11.17 8.91
CA GLU A 80 -10.95 -10.65 8.09
C GLU A 80 -10.60 -9.32 7.39
N SER A 81 -9.34 -8.89 7.38
CA SER A 81 -8.98 -7.61 6.77
C SER A 81 -9.01 -7.65 5.24
N GLY A 82 -9.22 -6.50 4.63
CA GLY A 82 -9.17 -6.25 3.20
C GLY A 82 -8.70 -4.83 2.95
N TYR A 83 -7.42 -4.68 2.61
CA TYR A 83 -6.80 -3.38 2.39
C TYR A 83 -6.86 -2.99 0.91
N SER A 84 -6.99 -1.69 0.66
CA SER A 84 -7.01 -1.09 -0.68
C SER A 84 -5.81 -0.14 -0.78
N PRO A 85 -4.63 -0.63 -1.20
CA PRO A 85 -3.44 0.22 -1.26
C PRO A 85 -3.57 1.35 -2.29
N ASP A 86 -2.82 2.43 -2.09
CA ASP A 86 -2.75 3.53 -3.06
C ASP A 86 -2.15 3.07 -4.40
N ILE A 87 -1.09 2.26 -4.37
CA ILE A 87 -0.57 1.56 -5.54
C ILE A 87 -0.30 0.10 -5.17
N LEU A 88 -0.92 -0.79 -5.93
CA LEU A 88 -0.69 -2.23 -5.88
C LEU A 88 -0.14 -2.67 -7.23
N ILE A 89 1.02 -3.31 -7.27
CA ILE A 89 1.51 -4.01 -8.46
C ILE A 89 1.22 -5.49 -8.27
N ILE A 90 0.61 -6.12 -9.28
CA ILE A 90 0.28 -7.55 -9.28
C ILE A 90 1.08 -8.29 -10.34
N ASN A 91 1.64 -9.44 -9.97
CA ASN A 91 2.22 -10.41 -10.89
C ASN A 91 1.12 -11.27 -11.52
N ARG A 92 0.78 -10.99 -12.78
CA ARG A 92 -0.29 -11.69 -13.51
C ARG A 92 -0.06 -13.19 -13.60
N SER A 93 1.19 -13.64 -13.70
CA SER A 93 1.52 -15.06 -13.83
C SER A 93 1.17 -15.88 -12.59
N ASN A 94 1.17 -15.26 -11.40
CA ASN A 94 0.84 -15.96 -10.15
C ASN A 94 -0.66 -15.98 -9.84
N LEU A 95 -1.49 -15.21 -10.56
CA LEU A 95 -2.93 -15.10 -10.29
C LEU A 95 -3.72 -16.40 -10.44
N VAL A 96 -3.15 -17.43 -11.08
CA VAL A 96 -3.75 -18.77 -11.11
C VAL A 96 -3.81 -19.41 -9.72
N ASN A 97 -2.93 -19.00 -8.81
CA ASN A 97 -2.86 -19.49 -7.43
C ASN A 97 -3.73 -18.67 -6.46
N GLU A 98 -4.39 -17.61 -6.95
CA GLU A 98 -5.19 -16.71 -6.12
C GLU A 98 -6.67 -17.13 -6.13
N PRO A 99 -7.20 -17.70 -5.03
CA PRO A 99 -8.54 -18.28 -5.03
C PRO A 99 -9.66 -17.24 -5.20
N LEU A 100 -9.41 -15.99 -4.79
CA LEU A 100 -10.41 -14.92 -4.82
C LEU A 100 -10.29 -14.04 -6.07
N TRP A 101 -9.20 -14.14 -6.84
CA TRP A 101 -8.91 -13.18 -7.91
C TRP A 101 -10.03 -13.06 -8.95
N LYS A 102 -10.49 -14.19 -9.50
CA LYS A 102 -11.48 -14.21 -10.59
C LYS A 102 -12.85 -13.68 -10.19
N LYS A 103 -13.21 -13.78 -8.90
CA LYS A 103 -14.54 -13.43 -8.40
C LYS A 103 -14.56 -12.05 -7.75
N GLU A 104 -13.48 -11.70 -7.04
CA GLU A 104 -13.47 -10.60 -6.07
C GLU A 104 -12.25 -9.68 -6.25
N SER A 105 -11.45 -9.84 -7.32
CA SER A 105 -10.24 -9.05 -7.59
C SER A 105 -9.34 -8.90 -6.36
N THR A 106 -9.19 -9.98 -5.60
CA THR A 106 -8.48 -9.98 -4.32
C THR A 106 -7.28 -10.92 -4.40
N VAL A 107 -6.15 -10.47 -3.84
CA VAL A 107 -4.92 -11.24 -3.72
C VAL A 107 -4.58 -11.50 -2.25
N THR A 108 -4.08 -12.70 -1.95
CA THR A 108 -3.73 -13.13 -0.59
C THR A 108 -2.29 -13.63 -0.46
N LEU A 109 -1.58 -13.82 -1.58
CA LEU A 109 -0.23 -14.40 -1.59
C LEU A 109 0.81 -13.32 -1.89
N GLY A 110 1.88 -13.24 -1.09
CA GLY A 110 3.01 -12.35 -1.35
C GLY A 110 3.63 -12.55 -2.74
N ALA A 111 3.67 -13.78 -3.25
CA ALA A 111 4.15 -14.09 -4.61
C ALA A 111 3.32 -13.45 -5.74
N SER A 112 2.09 -13.03 -5.47
CA SER A 112 1.25 -12.28 -6.41
C SER A 112 1.50 -10.78 -6.37
N ILE A 113 2.24 -10.29 -5.36
CA ILE A 113 2.35 -8.87 -5.04
C ILE A 113 3.82 -8.44 -5.03
N PRO A 114 4.39 -8.08 -6.19
CA PRO A 114 5.75 -7.56 -6.28
C PRO A 114 5.98 -6.31 -5.42
N LEU A 115 5.01 -5.39 -5.38
CA LEU A 115 5.17 -4.09 -4.73
C LEU A 115 3.83 -3.54 -4.24
N VAL A 116 3.82 -3.02 -3.02
CA VAL A 116 2.77 -2.16 -2.48
C VAL A 116 3.35 -0.80 -2.13
N ILE A 117 2.61 0.28 -2.40
CA ILE A 117 2.96 1.63 -1.97
C ILE A 117 1.74 2.27 -1.30
N GLU A 118 1.97 2.87 -0.14
CA GLU A 118 1.02 3.74 0.56
C GLU A 118 1.61 5.16 0.61
N VAL A 119 0.82 6.14 0.21
CA VAL A 119 1.18 7.56 0.29
C VAL A 119 0.50 8.15 1.52
N VAL A 120 1.30 8.67 2.44
CA VAL A 120 0.82 8.99 3.78
C VAL A 120 -0.21 10.12 3.74
N SER A 121 -1.32 9.90 4.41
CA SER A 121 -2.30 10.93 4.72
C SER A 121 -2.50 11.05 6.24
N THR A 122 -3.67 11.55 6.69
CA THR A 122 -3.97 11.74 8.12
C THR A 122 -3.99 10.44 8.93
N ASN A 123 -4.17 9.29 8.28
CA ASN A 123 -4.22 7.95 8.88
C ASN A 123 -2.86 7.23 8.97
N TRP A 124 -1.73 7.95 8.89
CA TRP A 124 -0.36 7.41 8.82
C TRP A 124 -0.02 6.26 9.78
N ARG A 125 -0.63 6.21 10.97
CA ARG A 125 -0.40 5.12 11.94
C ARG A 125 -0.76 3.75 11.36
N THR A 126 -1.83 3.70 10.57
CA THR A 126 -2.27 2.48 9.89
C THR A 126 -1.19 1.98 8.95
N ASP A 127 -0.57 2.87 8.16
CA ASP A 127 0.42 2.50 7.15
C ASP A 127 1.72 2.01 7.80
N TYR A 128 2.18 2.68 8.85
CA TYR A 128 3.44 2.37 9.54
C TYR A 128 3.36 1.20 10.53
N TYR A 129 2.20 0.96 11.15
CA TYR A 129 2.04 -0.11 12.14
C TYR A 129 1.24 -1.28 11.57
N THR A 130 -0.04 -1.08 11.28
CA THR A 130 -0.97 -2.15 10.94
C THR A 130 -0.64 -2.78 9.59
N LYS A 131 -0.69 -1.99 8.52
CA LYS A 131 -0.46 -2.48 7.15
C LYS A 131 0.95 -3.02 6.97
N ARG A 132 1.96 -2.36 7.54
CA ARG A 132 3.35 -2.86 7.55
C ARG A 132 3.43 -4.31 8.07
N GLY A 133 2.89 -4.59 9.25
CA GLY A 133 2.93 -5.94 9.83
C GLY A 133 2.11 -6.94 9.02
N MET A 134 0.94 -6.55 8.53
CA MET A 134 0.10 -7.43 7.72
C MET A 134 0.75 -7.79 6.37
N TYR A 135 1.37 -6.81 5.70
CA TYR A 135 2.07 -7.03 4.44
C TYR A 135 3.34 -7.88 4.63
N GLU A 136 4.01 -7.75 5.77
CA GLU A 136 5.14 -8.61 6.17
C GLU A 136 4.68 -10.06 6.33
N GLU A 137 3.59 -10.27 7.06
CA GLU A 137 3.00 -11.59 7.32
C GLU A 137 2.51 -12.28 6.04
N ILE A 138 1.96 -11.52 5.08
CA ILE A 138 1.61 -12.02 3.74
C ILE A 138 2.86 -12.45 2.94
N GLY A 139 4.05 -11.95 3.31
CA GLY A 139 5.29 -12.19 2.59
C GLY A 139 5.43 -11.34 1.32
N ILE A 140 4.89 -10.12 1.33
CA ILE A 140 5.06 -9.17 0.22
C ILE A 140 6.54 -8.76 0.15
N GLN A 141 7.14 -8.83 -1.04
CA GLN A 141 8.59 -8.68 -1.17
C GLN A 141 9.06 -7.23 -0.94
N GLU A 142 8.24 -6.25 -1.30
CA GLU A 142 8.59 -4.84 -1.22
C GLU A 142 7.36 -3.99 -0.86
N TYR A 143 7.53 -3.13 0.14
CA TYR A 143 6.48 -2.23 0.62
C TYR A 143 7.05 -0.82 0.85
N TRP A 144 6.42 0.20 0.24
CA TRP A 144 6.85 1.59 0.38
C TRP A 144 5.83 2.39 1.18
N ILE A 145 6.36 3.28 2.02
CA ILE A 145 5.59 4.35 2.64
C ILE A 145 6.18 5.69 2.19
N VAL A 146 5.39 6.49 1.48
CA VAL A 146 5.78 7.81 0.99
C VAL A 146 5.21 8.87 1.94
N ASP A 147 6.00 9.25 2.95
CA ASP A 147 5.61 10.28 3.94
C ASP A 147 6.07 11.67 3.49
N TYR A 148 5.34 12.26 2.56
CA TYR A 148 5.64 13.59 2.02
C TYR A 148 5.34 14.74 3.00
N LEU A 149 4.48 14.49 4.00
CA LEU A 149 4.07 15.46 5.01
C LEU A 149 4.89 15.38 6.31
N ALA A 150 5.78 14.39 6.44
CA ALA A 150 6.54 14.11 7.65
C ALA A 150 5.66 13.87 8.90
N LEU A 151 4.52 13.20 8.72
CA LEU A 151 3.54 12.98 9.80
C LEU A 151 3.95 11.91 10.79
N ALA A 152 4.69 10.90 10.35
CA ALA A 152 5.02 9.76 11.19
C ALA A 152 5.80 10.13 12.47
N GLY A 153 5.77 9.23 13.44
CA GLY A 153 6.50 9.38 14.70
C GLY A 153 8.01 9.50 14.48
N LYS A 154 8.73 10.11 15.43
CA LYS A 154 10.19 10.26 15.37
C LYS A 154 10.93 8.91 15.25
N SER A 155 10.35 7.85 15.79
CA SER A 155 10.85 6.47 15.66
C SER A 155 10.86 5.97 14.21
N PHE A 156 10.00 6.53 13.35
CA PHE A 156 9.93 6.15 11.95
C PHE A 156 10.74 7.11 11.10
N ILE A 157 10.52 8.42 11.18
CA ILE A 157 11.10 9.36 10.21
C ILE A 157 12.28 10.17 10.75
N GLY A 158 12.70 9.92 12.00
CA GLY A 158 13.82 10.58 12.65
C GLY A 158 13.41 11.74 13.57
N ASN A 159 14.37 12.24 14.35
CA ASN A 159 14.14 13.32 15.31
C ASN A 159 13.82 14.66 14.63
N THR A 160 14.47 14.92 13.50
CA THR A 160 14.14 16.04 12.62
C THR A 160 13.11 15.54 11.61
N LYS A 161 11.85 15.91 11.83
CA LYS A 161 10.76 15.54 10.93
C LYS A 161 10.97 16.20 9.57
N GLN A 162 11.13 15.38 8.55
CA GLN A 162 11.20 15.81 7.17
C GLN A 162 10.61 14.73 6.26
N PRO A 163 10.19 15.10 5.03
CA PRO A 163 9.65 14.15 4.07
C PRO A 163 10.57 12.94 3.91
N THR A 164 10.02 11.73 4.02
CA THR A 164 10.78 10.49 4.06
C THR A 164 10.05 9.40 3.29
N ILE A 165 10.76 8.72 2.39
CA ILE A 165 10.29 7.47 1.79
C ILE A 165 10.95 6.33 2.55
N SER A 166 10.13 5.45 3.12
CA SER A 166 10.58 4.20 3.76
C SER A 166 10.28 3.04 2.84
N ILE A 167 11.31 2.28 2.46
CA ILE A 167 11.18 1.06 1.65
C ILE A 167 11.51 -0.12 2.55
N TYR A 168 10.53 -0.99 2.74
CA TYR A 168 10.67 -2.25 3.41
C TYR A 168 10.91 -3.33 2.37
N SER A 169 11.99 -4.09 2.52
CA SER A 169 12.35 -5.23 1.67
C SER A 169 12.34 -6.49 2.53
N LEU A 170 11.60 -7.51 2.11
CA LEU A 170 11.50 -8.75 2.86
C LEU A 170 12.78 -9.58 2.71
N VAL A 171 13.48 -9.85 3.80
CA VAL A 171 14.71 -10.67 3.85
C VAL A 171 14.53 -11.70 4.94
N GLU A 172 14.63 -13.00 4.59
CA GLU A 172 14.47 -14.10 5.56
C GLU A 172 13.19 -13.99 6.41
N SER A 173 12.08 -13.60 5.77
CA SER A 173 10.76 -13.40 6.39
C SER A 173 10.60 -12.18 7.30
N GLU A 174 11.58 -11.28 7.36
CA GLU A 174 11.47 -10.01 8.09
C GLU A 174 11.76 -8.82 7.18
N TYR A 175 11.03 -7.73 7.37
CA TYR A 175 11.26 -6.50 6.65
C TYR A 175 12.50 -5.77 7.15
N GLN A 176 13.43 -5.54 6.23
CA GLN A 176 14.53 -4.61 6.41
C GLN A 176 14.15 -3.26 5.80
N ILE A 177 14.37 -2.17 6.54
CA ILE A 177 13.99 -0.83 6.13
C ILE A 177 15.18 -0.04 5.58
N SER A 178 14.99 0.61 4.43
CA SER A 178 15.84 1.68 3.92
C SER A 178 15.05 2.98 3.82
N GLN A 179 15.69 4.10 4.14
CA GLN A 179 15.04 5.41 4.15
C GLN A 179 15.73 6.39 3.24
N PHE A 180 14.93 7.14 2.47
CA PHE A 180 15.40 8.04 1.44
C PHE A 180 14.80 9.43 1.62
N ARG A 181 15.62 10.47 1.51
CA ARG A 181 15.25 11.87 1.72
C ARG A 181 15.98 12.77 0.73
N GLY A 182 15.38 13.91 0.37
CA GLY A 182 16.05 14.91 -0.48
C GLY A 182 16.62 14.29 -1.77
N SER A 183 17.92 14.45 -1.99
CA SER A 183 18.61 13.96 -3.19
C SER A 183 18.92 12.45 -3.20
N ASP A 184 18.55 11.70 -2.16
CA ASP A 184 18.79 10.26 -2.12
C ASP A 184 18.06 9.57 -3.29
N ARG A 185 18.80 8.79 -4.08
CA ARG A 185 18.22 7.96 -5.13
C ARG A 185 17.46 6.80 -4.50
N ILE A 186 16.24 6.58 -4.94
CA ILE A 186 15.43 5.44 -4.53
C ILE A 186 16.07 4.14 -5.00
N LEU A 187 16.20 3.19 -4.08
CA LEU A 187 16.70 1.84 -4.38
C LEU A 187 15.55 0.85 -4.18
N SER A 188 15.00 0.38 -5.29
CA SER A 188 13.95 -0.63 -5.33
C SER A 188 14.55 -2.00 -5.68
N PRO A 189 14.42 -3.03 -4.84
CA PRO A 189 14.76 -4.40 -5.22
C PRO A 189 13.97 -4.90 -6.44
N THR A 190 12.70 -4.51 -6.57
CA THR A 190 11.82 -4.91 -7.70
C THR A 190 12.20 -4.18 -8.98
N PHE A 191 12.61 -2.91 -8.89
CA PHE A 191 13.01 -2.08 -10.03
C PHE A 191 14.39 -1.44 -9.81
N PRO A 192 15.51 -2.19 -9.97
CA PRO A 192 16.86 -1.70 -9.63
C PRO A 192 17.32 -0.48 -10.44
N GLU A 193 16.71 -0.25 -11.61
CA GLU A 193 17.02 0.86 -12.50
C GLU A 193 16.06 2.04 -12.36
N PHE A 194 15.14 2.00 -11.38
CA PHE A 194 14.25 3.11 -11.05
C PHE A 194 15.05 4.32 -10.56
N ASN A 195 15.29 5.28 -11.45
CA ASN A 195 16.26 6.35 -11.25
C ASN A 195 15.60 7.69 -10.89
N PHE A 196 14.88 7.71 -9.77
CA PHE A 196 14.32 8.95 -9.19
C PHE A 196 14.87 9.19 -7.78
N THR A 197 14.98 10.46 -7.40
CA THR A 197 15.29 10.84 -6.02
C THR A 197 14.02 10.97 -5.19
N ALA A 198 14.14 10.88 -3.87
CA ALA A 198 13.01 11.13 -2.97
C ALA A 198 12.38 12.51 -3.21
N GLN A 199 13.21 13.55 -3.40
CA GLN A 199 12.73 14.91 -3.67
C GLN A 199 11.94 14.99 -4.98
N GLN A 200 12.35 14.28 -6.04
CA GLN A 200 11.59 14.27 -7.30
C GLN A 200 10.20 13.67 -7.13
N ILE A 201 10.07 12.63 -6.29
CA ILE A 201 8.76 12.04 -5.96
C ILE A 201 7.92 13.02 -5.14
N PHE A 202 8.49 13.64 -4.09
CA PHE A 202 7.75 14.61 -3.28
C PHE A 202 7.31 15.84 -4.08
N ASN A 203 8.16 16.32 -4.99
CA ASN A 203 7.86 17.47 -5.83
C ASN A 203 6.73 17.21 -6.83
N ALA A 204 6.35 15.94 -7.06
CA ALA A 204 5.20 15.65 -7.90
C ALA A 204 3.91 16.27 -7.34
N GLY A 205 3.77 16.37 -6.01
CA GLY A 205 2.62 16.96 -5.33
C GLY A 205 2.81 18.40 -4.85
N ASN A 206 3.84 19.10 -5.33
CA ASN A 206 4.10 20.51 -5.00
C ASN A 206 4.08 21.33 -6.29
N ILE A 207 2.90 21.87 -6.64
CA ILE A 207 2.74 22.86 -7.73
C ILE A 207 3.06 24.27 -7.24
#